data_AF-A0A8I2A081-F1
#
_entry.id   AF-A0A8I2A081-F1
#
_cell.length_a   1.000
_cell.length_b   1.000
_cell.length_c   1.000
_cell.angle_alpha   90.00
_cell.angle_beta   90.00
_cell.angle_gamma   90.00
#
_symmetry.space_group_name_H-M   'P 1'
#
loop_
_entity.id
_entity.type
_entity.pdbx_description
1 polymer ?
#
loop_
_entity_poly.entity_id
_entity_poly.type
_entity_poly.pdbx_seq_one_letter_code
_entity_poly.pdbx_strand_id
1 'polypeptide(L)'
;MPNGQIAEREKEVTEGGILPWGRETKNREILDWFRTKIREAYGGRAPKVLDPFAGGGAIPLEAMRLGCATTAIDINPVAWFILKCTLEYPQRLAGKTHPLPEFILDNEKFMEAFYKAHPYLVGRTKKTKKQLDEEERQPGFWDKPDSSMIPKADLAWHVRAWGQWVLDHARKDLAQYYPVYADFEPIDKRAPKPFEKQPMQLVPLKEDGAPDIDTLNAGFSEEYLADKRNPRWVAKPTVAYLWARTVTCKNCRATIPFLKTRWLSKKEKKRVLLTMEPNSEKTGVVFGIEVNAPVKGGNTAQRREHDKRIGAGTMSGSGTQ
;
A
#
# COMPACT_ATOMS: atom_id res chain seq x y z
N MET A 1 3.95 15.35 -26.15
CA MET A 1 4.65 14.71 -25.03
C MET A 1 6.11 14.64 -25.42
N PRO A 2 7.07 14.81 -24.48
CA PRO A 2 8.49 14.73 -24.80
C PRO A 2 8.77 13.33 -25.34
N ASN A 3 9.52 13.31 -26.44
CA ASN A 3 9.91 12.12 -27.19
C ASN A 3 10.53 11.11 -26.21
N GLY A 4 10.16 9.82 -26.29
CA GLY A 4 10.58 8.77 -25.36
C GLY A 4 12.08 8.43 -25.38
N GLN A 5 12.95 9.42 -25.49
CA GLN A 5 14.37 9.30 -25.25
C GLN A 5 14.55 8.98 -23.76
N ILE A 6 15.21 7.85 -23.50
CA ILE A 6 15.79 7.56 -22.20
C ILE A 6 16.87 8.62 -22.00
N ALA A 7 16.55 9.65 -21.22
CA ALA A 7 17.55 10.59 -20.75
C ALA A 7 18.29 9.91 -19.61
N GLU A 8 19.47 9.36 -19.89
CA GLU A 8 20.42 9.05 -18.84
C GLU A 8 20.73 10.36 -18.10
N ARG A 9 20.20 10.48 -16.89
CA ARG A 9 20.59 11.53 -15.97
C ARG A 9 21.79 11.01 -15.20
N GLU A 10 22.97 11.49 -15.54
CA GLU A 10 24.11 11.45 -14.64
C GLU A 10 23.72 12.22 -13.38
N LYS A 11 23.46 11.47 -12.30
CA LYS A 11 23.20 12.05 -11.00
C LYS A 11 24.52 12.06 -10.26
N GLU A 12 25.12 13.24 -10.14
CA GLU A 12 26.24 13.43 -9.24
C GLU A 12 25.82 13.03 -7.83
N VAL A 13 26.54 12.06 -7.26
CA VAL A 13 26.34 11.63 -5.88
C VAL A 13 27.55 12.05 -5.10
N THR A 14 27.33 12.65 -3.93
CA THR A 14 28.42 13.02 -3.03
C THR A 14 29.13 11.76 -2.56
N GLU A 15 30.45 11.69 -2.80
CA GLU A 15 31.32 10.67 -2.22
C GLU A 15 31.62 11.06 -0.77
N GLY A 16 31.33 10.18 0.19
CA GLY A 16 31.43 10.50 1.62
C GLY A 16 30.27 11.34 2.21
N GLY A 17 30.54 12.09 3.28
CA GLY A 17 29.57 12.97 3.95
C GLY A 17 28.53 12.28 4.84
N ILE A 18 27.62 13.07 5.40
CA ILE A 18 26.63 12.66 6.42
C ILE A 18 25.17 12.80 5.99
N LEU A 19 24.92 13.38 4.82
CA LEU A 19 23.57 13.68 4.32
C LEU A 19 22.80 12.44 3.85
N PRO A 20 23.42 11.46 3.15
CA PRO A 20 22.71 10.25 2.76
C PRO A 20 22.35 9.39 3.98
N TRP A 21 21.13 8.85 3.97
CA TRP A 21 20.60 8.03 5.05
C TRP A 21 21.48 6.80 5.32
N GLY A 22 21.77 6.52 6.59
CA GLY A 22 22.62 5.42 7.05
C GLY A 22 24.12 5.73 7.02
N ARG A 23 24.55 6.89 6.50
CA ARG A 23 25.96 7.31 6.54
C ARG A 23 26.33 7.99 7.87
N GLU A 24 25.37 8.49 8.62
CA GLU A 24 25.60 9.13 9.92
C GLU A 24 26.18 8.21 10.98
N THR A 25 25.89 6.92 10.87
CA THR A 25 26.46 5.88 11.74
C THR A 25 27.86 5.49 11.29
N LYS A 26 28.10 5.37 9.98
CA LYS A 26 29.42 5.02 9.42
C LYS A 26 30.43 6.16 9.53
N ASN A 27 29.97 7.40 9.37
CA ASN A 27 30.78 8.62 9.38
C ASN A 27 30.53 9.43 10.65
N ARG A 28 30.41 8.74 11.79
CA ARG A 28 30.11 9.36 13.08
C ARG A 28 31.10 10.45 13.46
N GLU A 29 32.38 10.23 13.18
CA GLU A 29 33.46 11.20 13.46
C GLU A 29 33.26 12.53 12.73
N ILE A 30 32.79 12.48 11.47
CA ILE A 30 32.49 13.68 10.68
C ILE A 30 31.30 14.42 11.29
N LEU A 31 30.26 13.70 11.72
CA LEU A 31 29.10 14.30 12.36
C LEU A 31 29.48 14.96 13.71
N ASP A 32 30.35 14.32 14.48
CA ASP A 32 30.87 14.85 15.74
C ASP A 32 31.79 16.06 15.54
N TRP A 33 32.57 16.08 14.45
CA TRP A 33 33.30 17.27 14.03
C TRP A 33 32.37 18.44 13.72
N PHE A 34 31.29 18.23 12.95
CA PHE A 34 30.30 19.28 12.66
C PHE A 34 29.65 19.81 13.94
N ARG A 35 29.22 18.92 14.85
CA ARG A 35 28.66 19.31 16.16
C ARG A 35 29.62 20.19 16.96
N THR A 36 30.91 19.83 16.96
CA THR A 36 31.96 20.56 17.65
C THR A 36 32.14 21.96 17.05
N LYS A 37 32.30 22.05 15.73
CA LYS A 37 32.46 23.34 15.02
C LYS A 37 31.25 24.25 15.15
N ILE A 38 30.04 23.69 15.11
CA ILE A 38 28.81 24.44 15.36
C ILE A 38 28.79 24.97 16.80
N ARG A 39 29.14 24.18 17.81
CA ARG A 39 29.21 24.69 19.19
C ARG A 39 30.27 25.75 19.39
N GLU A 40 31.47 25.56 18.82
CA GLU A 40 32.56 26.56 18.88
C GLU A 40 32.10 27.91 18.32
N ALA A 41 31.46 27.91 17.15
CA ALA A 41 30.94 29.13 16.51
C ALA A 41 29.85 29.85 17.35
N TYR A 42 29.19 29.15 18.27
CA TYR A 42 28.14 29.68 19.14
C TYR A 42 28.58 29.84 20.61
N GLY A 43 29.90 29.91 20.84
CA GLY A 43 30.48 30.13 22.17
C GLY A 43 30.23 28.95 23.13
N GLY A 44 30.34 27.73 22.63
CA GLY A 44 30.14 26.47 23.37
C GLY A 44 28.68 26.05 23.54
N ARG A 45 27.72 26.92 23.19
CA ARG A 45 26.29 26.66 23.35
C ARG A 45 25.71 25.91 22.15
N ALA A 46 24.66 25.14 22.39
CA ALA A 46 23.84 24.59 21.31
C ALA A 46 23.02 25.72 20.68
N PRO A 47 23.10 25.95 19.36
CA PRO A 47 22.26 26.94 18.67
C PRO A 47 20.79 26.62 18.84
N LYS A 48 19.94 27.64 19.00
CA LYS A 48 18.49 27.46 19.00
C LYS A 48 17.97 27.53 17.57
N VAL A 49 17.19 26.52 17.17
CA VAL A 49 16.53 26.48 15.86
C VAL A 49 15.04 26.43 16.08
N LEU A 50 14.29 27.34 15.46
CA LEU A 50 12.83 27.34 15.45
C LEU A 50 12.37 27.10 14.02
N ASP A 51 11.60 26.04 13.81
CA ASP A 51 10.88 25.81 12.56
C ASP A 51 9.37 25.90 12.83
N PRO A 52 8.72 27.03 12.50
CA PRO A 52 7.30 27.25 12.79
C PRO A 52 6.36 26.56 11.78
N PHE A 53 6.89 25.98 10.71
CA PHE A 53 6.12 25.31 9.65
C PHE A 53 6.79 23.98 9.27
N ALA A 54 7.07 23.19 10.30
CA ALA A 54 8.01 22.08 10.16
C ALA A 54 7.48 20.92 9.30
N GLY A 55 6.16 20.82 9.07
CA GLY A 55 5.57 19.79 8.22
C GLY A 55 6.00 18.38 8.65
N GLY A 56 6.76 17.71 7.79
CA GLY A 56 7.30 16.36 8.06
C GLY A 56 8.48 16.30 9.03
N GLY A 57 9.08 17.44 9.38
CA GLY A 57 10.15 17.54 10.38
C GLY A 57 11.58 17.33 9.86
N ALA A 58 11.82 17.43 8.55
CA ALA A 58 13.16 17.19 7.98
C ALA A 58 14.19 18.21 8.48
N ILE A 59 13.89 19.51 8.41
CA ILE A 59 14.76 20.59 8.91
C ILE A 59 15.05 20.41 10.41
N PRO A 60 14.04 20.27 11.29
CA PRO A 60 14.31 20.12 12.71
C PRO A 60 15.05 18.82 13.05
N LEU A 61 14.81 17.72 12.33
CA LEU A 61 15.54 16.47 12.50
C LEU A 61 17.04 16.66 12.22
N GLU A 62 17.39 17.29 11.12
CA GLU A 62 18.79 17.55 10.78
C GLU A 62 19.45 18.53 11.76
N ALA A 63 18.73 19.57 12.18
CA ALA A 63 19.20 20.47 13.22
C ALA A 63 19.51 19.73 14.53
N MET A 64 18.62 18.82 14.96
CA MET A 64 18.86 17.97 16.13
C MET A 64 20.07 17.05 15.92
N ARG A 65 20.22 16.45 14.73
CA ARG A 65 21.38 15.60 14.40
C ARG A 65 22.71 16.36 14.52
N LEU A 66 22.71 17.66 14.17
CA LEU A 66 23.86 18.57 14.29
C LEU A 66 24.07 19.14 15.70
N GLY A 67 23.24 18.74 16.68
CA GLY A 67 23.40 19.14 18.08
C GLY A 67 22.73 20.48 18.44
N CYS A 68 21.84 21.00 17.60
CA CYS A 68 21.06 22.20 17.89
C CYS A 68 19.93 21.93 18.88
N ALA A 69 19.57 22.95 19.66
CA ALA A 69 18.37 22.99 20.48
C ALA A 69 17.18 23.39 19.61
N THR A 70 16.47 22.39 19.09
CA THR A 70 15.44 22.58 18.07
C THR A 70 14.04 22.62 18.67
N THR A 71 13.23 23.58 18.22
CA THR A 71 11.78 23.68 18.45
C THR A 71 11.07 23.62 17.10
N ALA A 72 10.14 22.69 16.94
CA ALA A 72 9.35 22.52 15.73
C ALA A 72 7.87 22.71 16.05
N ILE A 73 7.15 23.42 15.19
CA ILE A 73 5.73 23.72 15.34
C ILE A 73 5.06 23.45 13.99
N ASP A 74 3.82 22.97 14.04
CA ASP A 74 2.91 22.99 12.91
C ASP A 74 1.48 23.10 13.44
N ILE A 75 0.65 23.88 12.76
CA ILE A 75 -0.77 24.08 13.13
C ILE A 75 -1.62 22.89 12.66
N ASN A 76 -1.21 22.21 11.60
CA ASN A 76 -1.93 21.05 11.10
C ASN A 76 -1.75 19.89 12.09
N PRO A 77 -2.84 19.33 12.67
CA PRO A 77 -2.74 18.28 13.67
C PRO A 77 -2.07 17.01 13.13
N VAL A 78 -2.20 16.71 11.84
CA VAL A 78 -1.52 15.58 11.18
C VAL A 78 -0.02 15.83 11.11
N ALA A 79 0.40 17.03 10.70
CA ALA A 79 1.81 17.40 10.65
C ALA A 79 2.43 17.41 12.05
N TRP A 80 1.74 17.99 13.04
CA TRP A 80 2.16 17.97 14.44
C TRP A 80 2.38 16.53 14.96
N PHE A 81 1.46 15.61 14.64
CA PHE A 81 1.63 14.20 15.02
C PHE A 81 2.84 13.57 14.32
N ILE A 82 3.06 13.88 13.03
CA ILE A 82 4.26 13.43 12.31
C ILE A 82 5.53 13.96 12.99
N LEU A 83 5.56 15.22 13.44
CA LEU A 83 6.69 15.76 14.19
C LEU A 83 6.99 14.97 15.47
N LYS A 84 5.96 14.56 16.23
CA LYS A 84 6.15 13.67 17.39
C LYS A 84 6.81 12.35 16.99
N CYS A 85 6.34 11.74 15.90
CA CYS A 85 6.87 10.49 15.37
C CYS A 85 8.29 10.62 14.80
N THR A 86 8.64 11.77 14.22
CA THR A 86 9.96 12.01 13.60
C THR A 86 11.01 12.45 14.62
N LEU A 87 10.66 13.33 15.56
CA LEU A 87 11.62 14.04 16.41
C LEU A 87 11.65 13.52 17.85
N GLU A 88 10.50 13.20 18.43
CA GLU A 88 10.39 12.93 19.87
C GLU A 88 10.41 11.43 20.18
N TYR A 89 9.51 10.65 19.60
CA TYR A 89 9.33 9.24 19.94
C TYR A 89 10.56 8.38 19.64
N PRO A 90 11.26 8.53 18.51
CA PRO A 90 12.49 7.79 18.26
C PRO A 90 13.54 8.08 19.33
N GLN A 91 13.74 9.33 19.74
CA GLN A 91 14.72 9.66 20.77
C GLN A 91 14.31 9.15 22.15
N ARG A 92 13.02 9.27 22.50
CA ARG A 92 12.50 8.88 23.81
C ARG A 92 12.45 7.36 24.00
N LEU A 93 12.25 6.61 22.93
CA LEU A 93 11.98 5.16 22.95
C LEU A 93 13.08 4.31 22.29
N ALA A 94 14.07 4.92 21.63
CA ALA A 94 15.22 4.17 21.11
C ALA A 94 15.89 3.35 22.21
N GLY A 95 16.26 2.11 21.85
CA GLY A 95 16.88 1.16 22.77
C GLY A 95 15.96 0.56 23.84
N LYS A 96 14.70 1.02 23.95
CA LYS A 96 13.72 0.44 24.87
C LYS A 96 12.94 -0.68 24.18
N THR A 97 12.62 -1.71 24.94
CA THR A 97 11.76 -2.81 24.51
C THR A 97 10.56 -2.96 25.43
N HIS A 98 9.41 -3.28 24.84
CA HIS A 98 8.15 -3.47 25.54
C HIS A 98 7.48 -4.77 25.07
N PRO A 99 6.72 -5.47 25.94
CA PRO A 99 5.96 -6.65 25.53
C PRO A 99 5.09 -6.33 24.32
N LEU A 100 5.05 -7.22 23.32
CA LEU A 100 4.15 -7.06 22.17
C LEU A 100 2.67 -7.02 22.64
N PRO A 101 1.81 -6.24 21.97
CA PRO A 101 0.38 -6.24 22.27
C PRO A 101 -0.24 -7.62 22.07
N GLU A 102 -1.21 -8.01 22.91
CA GLU A 102 -1.81 -9.35 22.86
C GLU A 102 -2.45 -9.66 21.50
N PHE A 103 -3.11 -8.68 20.88
CA PHE A 103 -3.82 -8.87 19.60
C PHE A 103 -2.91 -9.33 18.45
N ILE A 104 -1.60 -9.07 18.51
CA ILE A 104 -0.69 -9.40 17.41
C ILE A 104 -0.09 -10.80 17.57
N LEU A 105 -0.17 -11.38 18.77
CA LEU A 105 0.50 -12.63 19.09
C LEU A 105 -0.05 -13.82 18.31
N ASP A 106 -1.32 -13.73 17.88
CA ASP A 106 -2.00 -14.78 17.11
C ASP A 106 -1.87 -14.55 15.59
N ASN A 107 -1.24 -13.45 15.16
CA ASN A 107 -0.98 -13.20 13.76
C ASN A 107 0.26 -13.98 13.30
N GLU A 108 0.04 -15.15 12.68
CA GLU A 108 1.11 -16.07 12.24
C GLU A 108 2.15 -15.38 11.37
N LYS A 109 1.72 -14.64 10.34
CA LYS A 109 2.65 -13.96 9.40
C LYS A 109 3.51 -12.93 10.10
N PHE A 110 2.93 -12.16 11.03
CA PHE A 110 3.66 -11.19 11.83
C PHE A 110 4.68 -11.88 12.72
N MET A 111 4.26 -12.93 13.45
CA MET A 111 5.12 -13.63 14.40
C MET A 111 6.24 -14.41 13.70
N GLU A 112 5.98 -15.00 12.54
CA GLU A 112 7.02 -15.61 11.70
C GLU A 112 8.08 -14.58 11.29
N ALA A 113 7.67 -13.40 10.83
CA ALA A 113 8.59 -12.32 10.48
C ALA A 113 9.37 -11.83 11.72
N PHE A 114 8.70 -11.72 12.87
CA PHE A 114 9.29 -11.30 14.13
C PHE A 114 10.37 -12.26 14.61
N TYR A 115 10.07 -13.57 14.64
CA TYR A 115 11.02 -14.59 15.06
C TYR A 115 12.16 -14.79 14.08
N LYS A 116 11.90 -14.61 12.77
CA LYS A 116 12.96 -14.58 11.77
C LYS A 116 13.96 -13.44 12.03
N ALA A 117 13.49 -12.28 12.48
CA ALA A 117 14.34 -11.15 12.86
C ALA A 117 14.99 -11.30 14.23
N HIS A 118 14.41 -12.14 15.11
CA HIS A 118 14.92 -12.41 16.46
C HIS A 118 15.05 -13.92 16.74
N PRO A 119 15.98 -14.63 16.06
CA PRO A 119 16.10 -16.08 16.21
C PRO A 119 16.36 -16.54 17.65
N TYR A 120 16.95 -15.68 18.49
CA TYR A 120 17.27 -15.96 19.88
C TYR A 120 16.03 -16.05 20.80
N LEU A 121 14.88 -15.53 20.36
CA LEU A 121 13.61 -15.60 21.11
C LEU A 121 12.80 -16.87 20.80
N VAL A 122 13.15 -17.61 19.76
CA VAL A 122 12.42 -18.81 19.33
C VAL A 122 12.47 -19.87 20.44
N GLY A 123 11.28 -20.33 20.88
CA GLY A 123 11.13 -21.31 21.95
C GLY A 123 11.31 -20.78 23.37
N ARG A 124 11.45 -19.46 23.55
CA ARG A 124 11.51 -18.80 24.87
C ARG A 124 10.30 -17.91 25.15
N THR A 125 9.34 -17.84 24.22
CA THR A 125 8.17 -16.97 24.29
C THR A 125 6.96 -17.64 23.64
N LYS A 126 5.74 -17.07 23.78
CA LYS A 126 4.47 -17.66 23.27
C LYS A 126 4.66 -18.32 21.89
N LYS A 127 4.42 -19.63 21.85
CA LYS A 127 4.60 -20.48 20.68
C LYS A 127 3.54 -20.15 19.62
N THR A 128 3.95 -20.05 18.36
CA THR A 128 3.02 -19.95 17.23
C THR A 128 2.30 -21.29 17.05
N LYS A 129 1.17 -21.29 16.32
CA LYS A 129 0.44 -22.53 15.99
C LYS A 129 1.34 -23.60 15.37
N LYS A 130 2.21 -23.20 14.44
CA LYS A 130 3.22 -24.08 13.82
C LYS A 130 4.22 -24.67 14.83
N GLN A 131 4.62 -23.90 15.84
CA GLN A 131 5.52 -24.37 16.90
C GLN A 131 4.82 -25.34 17.84
N LEU A 132 3.51 -25.16 18.09
CA LEU A 132 2.69 -26.10 18.84
C LEU A 132 2.54 -27.42 18.06
N ASP A 133 2.27 -27.35 16.74
CA ASP A 133 2.19 -28.54 15.88
C ASP A 133 3.54 -29.30 15.77
N GLU A 134 4.68 -28.57 15.78
CA GLU A 134 6.02 -29.15 15.81
C GLU A 134 6.37 -29.76 17.16
N GLU A 135 5.92 -29.17 18.26
CA GLU A 135 6.06 -29.72 19.61
C GLU A 135 5.20 -30.97 19.83
N GLU A 136 4.00 -31.01 19.25
CA GLU A 136 3.15 -32.20 19.24
C GLU A 136 3.83 -33.37 18.49
N ARG A 137 4.65 -33.07 17.47
CA ARG A 137 5.48 -34.04 16.75
C ARG A 137 6.78 -34.40 17.47
N GLN A 138 7.34 -33.48 18.28
CA GLN A 138 8.59 -33.66 19.04
C GLN A 138 8.48 -33.06 20.46
N PRO A 139 7.96 -33.84 21.43
CA PRO A 139 7.76 -33.37 22.79
C PRO A 139 9.08 -32.96 23.46
N GLY A 140 9.09 -31.82 24.16
CA GLY A 140 10.23 -31.34 24.96
C GLY A 140 11.34 -30.60 24.19
N PHE A 141 11.21 -30.43 22.87
CA PHE A 141 12.22 -29.72 22.06
C PHE A 141 12.33 -28.22 22.39
N TRP A 142 11.25 -27.61 22.88
CA TRP A 142 11.17 -26.18 23.22
C TRP A 142 10.97 -25.89 24.72
N ASP A 143 11.08 -26.90 25.59
CA ASP A 143 10.87 -26.73 27.04
C ASP A 143 12.07 -26.04 27.70
N LYS A 144 12.03 -24.70 27.66
CA LYS A 144 12.88 -23.83 28.48
C LYS A 144 12.03 -23.18 29.59
N PRO A 145 12.63 -22.84 30.74
CA PRO A 145 11.92 -22.24 31.89
C PRO A 145 11.11 -20.98 31.57
N ASP A 146 11.49 -20.27 30.49
CA ASP A 146 10.94 -18.96 30.12
C ASP A 146 9.81 -19.03 29.07
N SER A 147 9.45 -20.24 28.61
CA SER A 147 8.66 -20.53 27.39
C SER A 147 7.24 -19.94 27.31
N SER A 148 6.76 -19.24 28.33
CA SER A 148 5.42 -18.64 28.41
C SER A 148 5.38 -17.11 28.35
N MET A 149 6.53 -16.42 28.27
CA MET A 149 6.54 -14.95 28.30
C MET A 149 6.13 -14.31 26.97
N ILE A 150 5.46 -13.16 27.03
CA ILE A 150 5.20 -12.31 25.85
C ILE A 150 6.54 -11.73 25.38
N PRO A 151 6.91 -11.88 24.09
CA PRO A 151 8.16 -11.35 23.58
C PRO A 151 8.19 -9.82 23.67
N LYS A 152 9.31 -9.27 24.15
CA LYS A 152 9.55 -7.84 24.14
C LYS A 152 10.12 -7.42 22.78
N ALA A 153 9.64 -6.30 22.27
CA ALA A 153 10.02 -5.76 20.98
C ALA A 153 10.31 -4.26 21.06
N ASP A 154 11.11 -3.77 20.12
CA ASP A 154 11.43 -2.35 19.99
C ASP A 154 10.28 -1.52 19.40
N LEU A 155 10.46 -0.19 19.36
CA LEU A 155 9.49 0.73 18.79
C LEU A 155 9.07 0.36 17.36
N ALA A 156 10.01 -0.09 16.51
CA ALA A 156 9.72 -0.39 15.12
C ALA A 156 8.76 -1.57 14.98
N TRP A 157 8.93 -2.61 15.80
CA TRP A 157 8.00 -3.74 15.85
C TRP A 157 6.65 -3.40 16.45
N HIS A 158 6.61 -2.52 17.46
CA HIS A 158 5.35 -1.98 17.98
C HIS A 158 4.58 -1.20 16.91
N VAL A 159 5.26 -0.34 16.13
CA VAL A 159 4.63 0.38 15.00
C VAL A 159 4.08 -0.59 13.96
N ARG A 160 4.80 -1.68 13.64
CA ARG A 160 4.29 -2.72 12.73
C ARG A 160 3.05 -3.42 13.28
N ALA A 161 3.04 -3.75 14.58
CA ALA A 161 1.91 -4.42 15.23
C ALA A 161 0.65 -3.54 15.16
N TRP A 162 0.76 -2.27 15.57
CA TRP A 162 -0.36 -1.33 15.48
C TRP A 162 -0.75 -1.00 14.03
N GLY A 163 0.21 -0.97 13.11
CA GLY A 163 -0.08 -0.84 11.68
C GLY A 163 -0.91 -2.01 11.14
N GLN A 164 -0.62 -3.23 11.59
CA GLN A 164 -1.42 -4.41 11.27
C GLN A 164 -2.82 -4.30 11.86
N TRP A 165 -2.95 -3.88 13.12
CA TRP A 165 -4.25 -3.63 13.75
C TRP A 165 -5.11 -2.64 12.97
N VAL A 166 -4.53 -1.48 12.60
CA VAL A 166 -5.24 -0.46 11.81
C VAL A 166 -5.65 -1.03 10.46
N LEU A 167 -4.77 -1.78 9.79
CA LEU A 167 -5.07 -2.38 8.49
C LEU A 167 -6.23 -3.37 8.58
N ASP A 168 -6.26 -4.21 9.61
CA ASP A 168 -7.30 -5.22 9.78
C ASP A 168 -8.66 -4.58 10.10
N HIS A 169 -8.70 -3.54 10.95
CA HIS A 169 -9.92 -2.78 11.22
C HIS A 169 -10.40 -2.02 9.99
N ALA A 170 -9.49 -1.34 9.28
CA ALA A 170 -9.83 -0.62 8.07
C ALA A 170 -10.38 -1.57 6.99
N ARG A 171 -9.82 -2.78 6.86
CA ARG A 171 -10.36 -3.80 5.96
C ARG A 171 -11.77 -4.19 6.35
N LYS A 172 -11.98 -4.54 7.62
CA LYS A 172 -13.30 -4.91 8.14
C LYS A 172 -14.35 -3.83 7.88
N ASP A 173 -14.04 -2.58 8.21
CA ASP A 173 -14.99 -1.47 8.12
C ASP A 173 -15.28 -1.06 6.67
N LEU A 174 -14.26 -1.13 5.81
CA LEU A 174 -14.33 -0.58 4.46
C LEU A 174 -14.62 -1.62 3.38
N ALA A 175 -14.45 -2.92 3.63
CA ALA A 175 -14.53 -3.96 2.61
C ALA A 175 -15.84 -3.93 1.81
N GLN A 176 -16.97 -3.61 2.46
CA GLN A 176 -18.28 -3.46 1.80
C GLN A 176 -18.31 -2.41 0.68
N TYR A 177 -17.50 -1.36 0.78
CA TYR A 177 -17.40 -0.29 -0.22
C TYR A 177 -16.44 -0.65 -1.36
N TYR A 178 -15.72 -1.76 -1.23
CA TYR A 178 -14.66 -2.19 -2.12
C TYR A 178 -14.90 -3.64 -2.57
N PRO A 179 -16.05 -3.95 -3.20
CA PRO A 179 -16.46 -5.31 -3.52
C PRO A 179 -15.46 -6.02 -4.43
N VAL A 180 -15.27 -7.30 -4.18
CA VAL A 180 -14.51 -8.22 -5.04
C VAL A 180 -15.49 -9.09 -5.78
N TYR A 181 -15.24 -9.28 -7.07
CA TYR A 181 -16.05 -10.14 -7.92
C TYR A 181 -15.25 -11.37 -8.39
N ALA A 182 -15.95 -12.46 -8.65
CA ALA A 182 -15.39 -13.71 -9.15
C ALA A 182 -15.96 -14.07 -10.53
N ASP A 183 -15.09 -14.55 -11.40
CA ASP A 183 -15.51 -15.22 -12.64
C ASP A 183 -15.53 -16.74 -12.41
N PHE A 184 -16.46 -17.42 -13.07
CA PHE A 184 -16.43 -18.87 -13.17
C PHE A 184 -15.45 -19.28 -14.27
N GLU A 185 -14.23 -19.68 -13.88
CA GLU A 185 -13.18 -20.08 -14.81
C GLU A 185 -12.16 -21.03 -14.15
N PRO A 186 -11.39 -21.80 -14.94
CA PRO A 186 -10.29 -22.59 -14.39
C PRO A 186 -9.09 -21.72 -14.02
N ILE A 187 -8.34 -22.16 -13.01
CA ILE A 187 -7.10 -21.51 -12.58
C ILE A 187 -6.02 -21.70 -13.65
N ASP A 188 -5.88 -22.92 -14.19
CA ASP A 188 -4.99 -23.21 -15.30
C ASP A 188 -5.70 -23.02 -16.64
N LYS A 189 -5.28 -22.00 -17.39
CA LYS A 189 -5.85 -21.61 -18.68
C LYS A 189 -5.15 -22.25 -19.88
N ARG A 190 -4.11 -23.07 -19.68
CA ARG A 190 -3.35 -23.68 -20.79
C ARG A 190 -4.12 -24.79 -21.48
N ALA A 191 -4.84 -25.60 -20.70
CA ALA A 191 -5.66 -26.71 -21.18
C ALA A 191 -6.91 -26.88 -20.29
N PRO A 192 -7.85 -25.91 -20.33
CA PRO A 192 -9.03 -25.92 -19.48
C PRO A 192 -10.00 -27.05 -19.87
N LYS A 193 -10.72 -27.62 -18.90
CA LYS A 193 -11.86 -28.50 -19.23
C LYS A 193 -13.00 -27.67 -19.82
N PRO A 194 -13.82 -28.22 -20.72
CA PRO A 194 -14.99 -27.51 -21.25
C PRO A 194 -15.90 -27.03 -20.13
N PHE A 195 -16.36 -25.79 -20.22
CA PHE A 195 -17.28 -25.20 -19.26
C PHE A 195 -18.11 -24.09 -19.90
N GLU A 196 -19.29 -23.85 -19.35
CA GLU A 196 -20.13 -22.73 -19.75
C GLU A 196 -19.77 -21.50 -18.92
N LYS A 197 -19.63 -20.35 -19.59
CA LYS A 197 -19.35 -19.08 -18.91
C LYS A 197 -20.57 -18.67 -18.09
N GLN A 198 -20.36 -18.48 -16.80
CA GLN A 198 -21.37 -17.95 -15.90
C GLN A 198 -21.22 -16.43 -15.75
N PRO A 199 -22.30 -15.69 -15.46
CA PRO A 199 -22.22 -14.29 -15.05
C PRO A 199 -21.31 -14.14 -13.83
N MET A 200 -20.58 -13.04 -13.79
CA MET A 200 -19.70 -12.70 -12.68
C MET A 200 -20.51 -12.58 -11.38
N GLN A 201 -19.98 -13.12 -10.28
CA GLN A 201 -20.63 -13.09 -8.98
C GLN A 201 -19.89 -12.19 -8.00
N LEU A 202 -20.64 -11.51 -7.14
CA LEU A 202 -20.09 -10.79 -6.00
C LEU A 202 -19.57 -11.81 -4.99
N VAL A 203 -18.31 -11.66 -4.57
CA VAL A 203 -17.71 -12.51 -3.55
C VAL A 203 -18.19 -12.04 -2.17
N PRO A 204 -18.77 -12.92 -1.34
CA PRO A 204 -19.13 -12.58 0.04
C PRO A 204 -17.90 -12.14 0.84
N LEU A 205 -18.13 -11.48 1.97
CA LEU A 205 -17.07 -11.07 2.88
C LEU A 205 -17.06 -11.95 4.13
N LYS A 206 -15.87 -12.33 4.58
CA LYS A 206 -15.64 -12.90 5.91
C LYS A 206 -15.80 -11.79 6.98
N GLU A 207 -15.90 -12.17 8.25
CA GLU A 207 -16.05 -11.21 9.36
C GLU A 207 -14.89 -10.22 9.51
N ASP A 208 -13.70 -10.58 9.01
CA ASP A 208 -12.50 -9.75 8.98
C ASP A 208 -12.42 -8.82 7.75
N GLY A 209 -13.43 -8.85 6.88
CA GLY A 209 -13.47 -8.08 5.63
C GLY A 209 -12.69 -8.71 4.47
N ALA A 210 -12.10 -9.91 4.63
CA ALA A 210 -11.48 -10.62 3.52
C ALA A 210 -12.53 -11.20 2.56
N PRO A 211 -12.26 -11.29 1.24
CA PRO A 211 -13.14 -11.96 0.31
C PRO A 211 -13.27 -13.46 0.61
N ASP A 212 -14.50 -13.94 0.71
CA ASP A 212 -14.84 -15.34 0.95
C ASP A 212 -15.14 -16.10 -0.34
N ILE A 213 -14.07 -16.46 -1.04
CA ILE A 213 -14.16 -17.26 -2.26
C ILE A 213 -14.51 -18.72 -1.98
N ASP A 214 -14.29 -19.18 -0.76
CA ASP A 214 -14.53 -20.56 -0.35
C ASP A 214 -16.03 -20.83 -0.31
N THR A 215 -16.82 -19.89 0.22
CA THR A 215 -18.29 -19.95 0.21
C THR A 215 -18.87 -20.09 -1.19
N LEU A 216 -18.34 -19.38 -2.20
CA LEU A 216 -18.81 -19.54 -3.59
C LEU A 216 -18.47 -20.91 -4.17
N ASN A 217 -17.41 -21.55 -3.70
CA ASN A 217 -16.94 -22.85 -4.18
C ASN A 217 -17.37 -24.04 -3.30
N ALA A 218 -18.16 -23.81 -2.24
CA ALA A 218 -18.53 -24.83 -1.26
C ALA A 218 -19.28 -26.04 -1.86
N GLY A 219 -19.89 -25.87 -3.04
CA GLY A 219 -20.56 -26.97 -3.76
C GLY A 219 -19.61 -27.92 -4.52
N PHE A 220 -18.30 -27.67 -4.55
CA PHE A 220 -17.33 -28.51 -5.23
C PHE A 220 -16.54 -29.36 -4.23
N SER A 221 -16.26 -30.62 -4.60
CA SER A 221 -15.43 -31.50 -3.76
C SER A 221 -13.97 -31.05 -3.75
N GLU A 222 -13.22 -31.45 -2.72
CA GLU A 222 -11.78 -31.15 -2.64
C GLU A 222 -11.00 -31.74 -3.83
N GLU A 223 -11.36 -32.94 -4.29
CA GLU A 223 -10.75 -33.57 -5.47
C GLU A 223 -11.04 -32.78 -6.74
N TYR A 224 -12.26 -32.24 -6.87
CA TYR A 224 -12.61 -31.36 -7.98
C TYR A 224 -11.79 -30.07 -7.94
N LEU A 225 -11.62 -29.48 -6.75
CA LEU A 225 -10.81 -28.28 -6.56
C LEU A 225 -9.30 -28.57 -6.68
N ALA A 226 -8.82 -29.79 -6.49
CA ALA A 226 -7.42 -30.13 -6.70
C ALA A 226 -7.00 -30.00 -8.18
N ASP A 227 -7.86 -30.35 -9.13
CA ASP A 227 -7.58 -30.21 -10.57
C ASP A 227 -7.81 -28.76 -11.04
N LYS A 228 -6.71 -28.00 -11.18
CA LYS A 228 -6.72 -26.58 -11.56
C LYS A 228 -7.35 -26.29 -12.93
N ARG A 229 -7.57 -27.31 -13.77
CA ARG A 229 -8.25 -27.19 -15.07
C ARG A 229 -9.77 -27.23 -14.95
N ASN A 230 -10.30 -27.63 -13.79
CA ASN A 230 -11.72 -27.57 -13.50
C ASN A 230 -12.17 -26.11 -13.30
N PRO A 231 -13.26 -25.68 -13.94
CA PRO A 231 -13.82 -24.35 -13.74
C PRO A 231 -14.35 -24.20 -12.30
N ARG A 232 -14.14 -23.03 -11.71
CA ARG A 232 -14.59 -22.70 -10.35
C ARG A 232 -14.73 -21.19 -10.22
N TRP A 233 -15.27 -20.70 -9.12
CA TRP A 233 -15.25 -19.27 -8.85
C TRP A 233 -13.85 -18.81 -8.47
N VAL A 234 -13.30 -17.89 -9.26
CA VAL A 234 -11.99 -17.30 -9.04
C VAL A 234 -12.14 -15.80 -8.82
N ALA A 235 -11.89 -15.37 -7.59
CA ALA A 235 -11.89 -13.95 -7.21
C ALA A 235 -10.87 -13.16 -8.05
N LYS A 236 -11.28 -11.99 -8.54
CA LYS A 236 -10.44 -11.14 -9.37
C LYS A 236 -9.74 -10.08 -8.54
N PRO A 237 -8.43 -9.87 -8.74
CA PRO A 237 -7.72 -8.80 -8.05
C PRO A 237 -8.25 -7.46 -8.55
N THR A 238 -8.72 -6.62 -7.62
CA THR A 238 -9.06 -5.25 -7.95
C THR A 238 -7.79 -4.44 -8.17
N VAL A 239 -7.61 -3.94 -9.39
CA VAL A 239 -6.39 -3.22 -9.79
C VAL A 239 -6.48 -1.71 -9.57
N ALA A 240 -7.70 -1.16 -9.56
CA ALA A 240 -7.95 0.25 -9.35
C ALA A 240 -9.43 0.51 -9.02
N TYR A 241 -9.68 1.56 -8.25
CA TYR A 241 -11.01 2.15 -8.09
C TYR A 241 -11.08 3.48 -8.83
N LEU A 242 -12.17 3.70 -9.56
CA LEU A 242 -12.46 4.98 -10.22
C LEU A 242 -13.55 5.70 -9.43
N TRP A 243 -13.17 6.78 -8.76
CA TRP A 243 -14.10 7.65 -8.05
C TRP A 243 -14.40 8.87 -8.89
N ALA A 244 -15.68 9.14 -9.11
CA ALA A 244 -16.13 10.28 -9.89
C ALA A 244 -17.43 10.84 -9.30
N ARG A 245 -17.54 12.18 -9.27
CA ARG A 245 -18.85 12.82 -9.06
C ARG A 245 -19.77 12.45 -10.20
N THR A 246 -21.07 12.40 -9.96
CA THR A 246 -22.05 12.13 -11.02
C THR A 246 -22.82 13.40 -11.37
N VAL A 247 -23.34 13.45 -12.59
CA VAL A 247 -24.20 14.53 -13.08
C VAL A 247 -25.27 13.94 -13.99
N THR A 248 -26.46 14.54 -14.01
CA THR A 248 -27.48 14.22 -15.00
C THR A 248 -27.09 14.82 -16.35
N CYS A 249 -26.88 13.99 -17.37
CA CYS A 249 -26.51 14.43 -18.70
C CYS A 249 -27.61 15.28 -19.34
N LYS A 250 -27.29 16.46 -19.87
CA LYS A 250 -28.27 17.33 -20.53
C LYS A 250 -28.86 16.71 -21.81
N ASN A 251 -28.11 15.85 -22.49
CA ASN A 251 -28.52 15.24 -23.75
C ASN A 251 -29.30 13.93 -23.53
N CYS A 252 -28.67 12.91 -22.94
CA CYS A 252 -29.32 11.60 -22.76
C CYS A 252 -30.14 11.47 -21.47
N ARG A 253 -30.11 12.48 -20.58
CA ARG A 253 -30.76 12.49 -19.25
C ARG A 253 -30.27 11.44 -18.25
N ALA A 254 -29.32 10.59 -18.63
CA ALA A 254 -28.77 9.60 -17.72
C ALA A 254 -27.82 10.23 -16.69
N THR A 255 -27.77 9.64 -15.49
CA THR A 255 -26.74 9.96 -14.49
C THR A 255 -25.40 9.39 -14.96
N ILE A 256 -24.45 10.26 -15.30
CA ILE A 256 -23.13 9.88 -15.81
C ILE A 256 -22.03 10.31 -14.82
N PRO A 257 -20.96 9.52 -14.63
CA PRO A 257 -19.80 9.94 -13.86
C PRO A 257 -19.06 11.07 -14.60
N PHE A 258 -18.45 11.99 -13.87
CA PHE A 258 -17.67 13.12 -14.36
C PHE A 258 -16.19 12.73 -14.48
N LEU A 259 -15.82 12.19 -15.64
CA LEU A 259 -14.49 11.65 -15.93
C LEU A 259 -13.72 12.60 -16.84
N LYS A 260 -12.42 12.78 -16.57
CA LYS A 260 -11.53 13.57 -17.43
C LYS A 260 -11.27 12.87 -18.77
N THR A 261 -11.14 11.56 -18.70
CA THR A 261 -10.84 10.71 -19.84
C THR A 261 -11.41 9.32 -19.61
N ARG A 262 -11.76 8.65 -20.70
CA ARG A 262 -12.14 7.24 -20.72
C ARG A 262 -10.95 6.31 -20.97
N TRP A 263 -9.75 6.84 -21.20
CA TRP A 263 -8.57 6.02 -21.39
C TRP A 263 -8.06 5.43 -20.08
N LEU A 264 -8.09 4.10 -19.97
CA LEU A 264 -7.43 3.37 -18.88
C LEU A 264 -5.94 3.12 -19.22
N SER A 265 -5.63 2.91 -20.50
CA SER A 265 -4.25 2.85 -20.99
C SER A 265 -4.16 3.31 -22.45
N LYS A 266 -3.11 4.06 -22.78
CA LYS A 266 -2.81 4.56 -24.13
C LYS A 266 -1.41 4.16 -24.62
N LYS A 267 -0.80 3.15 -24.01
CA LYS A 267 0.53 2.70 -24.42
C LYS A 267 0.42 1.95 -25.74
N GLU A 268 1.43 2.04 -26.60
CA GLU A 268 1.37 1.42 -27.95
C GLU A 268 1.03 -0.07 -27.92
N LYS A 269 1.62 -0.81 -26.98
CA LYS A 269 1.39 -2.26 -26.81
C LYS A 269 0.13 -2.60 -25.98
N LYS A 270 -0.54 -1.60 -25.39
CA LYS A 270 -1.71 -1.81 -24.52
C LYS A 270 -2.61 -0.57 -24.52
N ARG A 271 -3.62 -0.61 -25.37
CA ARG A 271 -4.65 0.43 -25.51
C ARG A 271 -5.96 -0.10 -24.95
N VAL A 272 -6.42 0.51 -23.86
CA VAL A 272 -7.61 0.06 -23.12
C VAL A 272 -8.49 1.26 -22.84
N LEU A 273 -9.74 1.20 -23.33
CA LEU A 273 -10.72 2.27 -23.22
C LEU A 273 -11.89 1.80 -22.36
N LEU A 274 -12.34 2.66 -21.45
CA LEU A 274 -13.57 2.49 -20.68
C LEU A 274 -14.76 2.90 -21.56
N THR A 275 -15.65 1.97 -21.86
CA THR A 275 -16.91 2.29 -22.54
C THR A 275 -17.99 2.56 -21.50
N MET A 276 -18.96 3.39 -21.89
CA MET A 276 -20.03 3.85 -21.01
C MET A 276 -21.29 4.04 -21.85
N GLU A 277 -22.34 3.32 -21.51
CA GLU A 277 -23.63 3.39 -22.18
C GLU A 277 -24.73 3.64 -21.16
N PRO A 278 -25.61 4.63 -21.35
CA PRO A 278 -26.78 4.81 -20.47
C PRO A 278 -27.58 3.51 -20.34
N ASN A 279 -27.98 3.15 -19.13
CA ASN A 279 -28.94 2.06 -18.94
C ASN A 279 -30.33 2.47 -19.45
N SER A 280 -31.21 1.49 -19.67
CA SER A 280 -32.57 1.70 -20.20
C SER A 280 -33.39 2.68 -19.35
N GLU A 281 -33.23 2.63 -18.02
CA GLU A 281 -33.93 3.48 -17.06
C GLU A 281 -33.33 4.89 -16.92
N LYS A 282 -32.19 5.17 -17.56
CA LYS A 282 -31.43 6.42 -17.44
C LYS A 282 -31.03 6.77 -16.00
N THR A 283 -31.04 5.80 -15.10
CA THR A 283 -30.59 5.97 -13.70
C THR A 283 -29.06 5.93 -13.57
N GLY A 284 -28.36 5.46 -14.59
CA GLY A 284 -26.90 5.33 -14.58
C GLY A 284 -26.32 4.98 -15.95
N VAL A 285 -25.10 4.42 -15.93
CA VAL A 285 -24.41 3.88 -17.11
C VAL A 285 -23.94 2.45 -16.84
N VAL A 286 -23.98 1.63 -17.88
CA VAL A 286 -23.30 0.34 -17.95
C VAL A 286 -21.88 0.60 -18.44
N PHE A 287 -20.90 0.14 -17.67
CA PHE A 287 -19.50 0.23 -18.05
C PHE A 287 -19.06 -1.02 -18.81
N GLY A 288 -18.19 -0.82 -19.79
CA GLY A 288 -17.47 -1.90 -20.46
C GLY A 288 -16.00 -1.57 -20.62
N ILE A 289 -15.23 -2.56 -21.07
CA ILE A 289 -13.80 -2.42 -21.32
C ILE A 289 -13.53 -2.82 -22.76
N GLU A 290 -13.12 -1.86 -23.58
CA GLU A 290 -12.60 -2.13 -24.91
C GLU A 290 -11.09 -2.38 -24.79
N VAL A 291 -10.72 -3.66 -24.90
CA VAL A 291 -9.33 -4.10 -24.95
C VAL A 291 -8.85 -3.99 -26.40
N ASN A 292 -7.65 -3.45 -26.61
CA ASN A 292 -7.03 -3.22 -27.93
C ASN A 292 -7.70 -2.11 -28.76
N ALA A 293 -8.12 -1.02 -28.12
CA ALA A 293 -8.72 0.12 -28.80
C ALA A 293 -7.84 0.60 -29.98
N PRO A 294 -8.40 0.72 -31.19
CA PRO A 294 -7.63 0.85 -32.42
C PRO A 294 -6.81 2.15 -32.48
N VAL A 295 -5.68 2.09 -33.16
CA VAL A 295 -4.93 3.27 -33.60
C VAL A 295 -5.48 3.68 -34.96
N LYS A 296 -5.99 4.91 -35.09
CA LYS A 296 -6.42 5.45 -36.38
C LYS A 296 -5.74 6.80 -36.64
N GLY A 297 -5.40 7.06 -37.90
CA GLY A 297 -4.68 8.26 -38.34
C GLY A 297 -3.31 7.92 -38.93
N GLY A 298 -3.03 8.44 -40.13
CA GLY A 298 -1.79 8.20 -40.86
C GLY A 298 -0.59 8.94 -40.26
N ASN A 299 -0.82 10.09 -39.62
CA ASN A 299 0.23 10.88 -38.96
C ASN A 299 -0.05 11.14 -37.47
N THR A 300 0.93 11.67 -36.74
CA THR A 300 0.86 11.93 -35.30
C THR A 300 -0.29 12.84 -34.89
N ALA A 301 -0.58 13.89 -35.68
CA ALA A 301 -1.66 14.82 -35.40
C ALA A 301 -3.03 14.15 -35.52
N GLN A 302 -3.25 13.38 -36.59
CA GLN A 302 -4.48 12.62 -36.82
C GLN A 302 -4.71 11.57 -35.72
N ARG A 303 -3.65 10.85 -35.30
CA ARG A 303 -3.73 9.90 -34.19
C ARG A 303 -4.10 10.58 -32.88
N ARG A 304 -3.50 11.73 -32.58
CA ARG A 304 -3.81 12.51 -31.38
C ARG A 304 -5.26 12.97 -31.37
N GLU A 305 -5.78 13.45 -32.50
CA GLU A 305 -7.16 13.92 -32.60
C GLU A 305 -8.16 12.77 -32.49
N HIS A 306 -7.88 11.64 -33.14
CA HIS A 306 -8.66 10.42 -32.96
C HIS A 306 -8.72 9.99 -31.48
N ASP A 307 -7.57 9.92 -30.82
CA ASP A 307 -7.46 9.49 -29.42
C ASP A 307 -8.14 10.47 -28.46
N LYS A 308 -8.07 11.77 -28.76
CA LYS A 308 -8.81 12.81 -28.04
C LYS A 308 -10.31 12.60 -28.18
N ARG A 309 -10.80 12.31 -29.39
CA ARG A 309 -12.22 12.10 -29.66
C ARG A 309 -12.78 10.85 -28.96
N ILE A 310 -12.13 9.70 -29.13
CA ILE A 310 -12.66 8.45 -28.55
C ILE A 310 -12.47 8.40 -27.03
N GLY A 311 -11.40 9.00 -26.52
CA GLY A 311 -11.06 9.02 -25.11
C GLY A 311 -11.56 10.19 -24.30
N ALA A 312 -12.28 11.11 -24.94
CA ALA A 312 -12.92 12.23 -24.25
C ALA A 312 -13.75 11.67 -23.10
N GLY A 313 -13.54 12.22 -21.92
CA GLY A 313 -14.40 11.95 -20.79
C GLY A 313 -15.70 12.74 -20.88
N THR A 314 -16.47 12.71 -19.82
CA THR A 314 -17.74 13.43 -19.67
C THR A 314 -17.53 14.85 -19.12
N MET A 315 -16.30 15.21 -18.73
CA MET A 315 -15.92 16.59 -18.47
C MET A 315 -15.75 17.35 -19.79
N SER A 316 -16.67 18.28 -20.07
CA SER A 316 -16.41 19.32 -21.07
C SER A 316 -15.37 20.28 -20.49
N GLY A 317 -14.30 20.54 -21.24
CA GLY A 317 -13.26 21.48 -20.85
C GLY A 317 -13.79 22.91 -20.75
N SER A 318 -14.28 23.27 -19.57
CA SER A 318 -14.39 24.62 -19.03
C SER A 318 -14.80 24.48 -17.56
N GLY A 319 -13.81 24.19 -16.71
CA GLY A 319 -13.88 24.73 -15.36
C GLY A 319 -14.05 26.24 -15.51
N THR A 320 -15.06 26.77 -14.84
CA THR A 320 -15.33 28.19 -14.64
C THR A 320 -14.05 29.04 -14.65
N GLN A 321 -14.09 30.12 -15.45
CA GLN A 321 -13.44 31.37 -15.06
C GLN A 321 -14.00 31.81 -13.70
#